data_AF-A0A3N4T608-F1
#
_entry.id   AF-A0A3N4T608-F1
#
_cell.length_a   1.000
_cell.length_b   1.000
_cell.length_c   1.000
_cell.angle_alpha   90.00
_cell.angle_beta   90.00
_cell.angle_gamma   90.00
#
_symmetry.space_group_name_H-M   'P 1'
#
loop_
_entity.id
_entity.type
_entity.pdbx_description
1 polymer ?
#
loop_
_entity_poly.entity_id
_entity_poly.type
_entity_poly.pdbx_seq_one_letter_code
_entity_poly.pdbx_strand_id
1 'polypeptide(L)'
;MPDDQYRHAFTRWLTRLRDDIEVHFNPFHRDPAVGEWLYSLFRDNGEMTTAHLAPHVMARRTLLAESSVAALIRDIRAAGHRAPDIVIDVMEPGLPYSLGKISVEGTHIFSVDAQGVLAEAADGVQTYVAYPGWTVWPTCPAHRLGVHPSSTAGLAEWFCSAGHVLRPICRDLS
;
A
#
# COMPACT_ATOMS: atom_id res chain seq x y z
N MET A 1 14.61 -22.79 -24.67
CA MET A 1 13.14 -22.59 -24.63
C MET A 1 12.89 -21.08 -24.65
N PRO A 2 11.91 -20.56 -25.41
CA PRO A 2 11.59 -19.12 -25.45
C PRO A 2 11.36 -18.51 -24.05
N ASP A 3 10.84 -19.30 -23.12
CA ASP A 3 10.58 -18.91 -21.73
C ASP A 3 11.83 -18.47 -20.93
N ASP A 4 12.99 -19.07 -21.17
CA ASP A 4 14.21 -18.77 -20.41
C ASP A 4 14.79 -17.40 -20.78
N GLN A 5 14.74 -17.07 -22.08
CA GLN A 5 15.17 -15.77 -22.58
C GLN A 5 14.23 -14.65 -22.10
N TYR A 6 12.93 -14.93 -22.06
CA TYR A 6 11.91 -13.99 -21.60
C TYR A 6 12.04 -13.68 -20.10
N ARG A 7 12.25 -14.71 -19.27
CA ARG A 7 12.54 -14.54 -17.83
C ARG A 7 13.84 -13.77 -17.60
N HIS A 8 14.89 -14.03 -18.39
CA HIS A 8 16.13 -13.27 -18.27
C HIS A 8 15.94 -11.79 -18.60
N ALA A 9 15.20 -11.47 -19.67
CA ALA A 9 14.88 -10.09 -20.04
C ALA A 9 14.07 -9.37 -18.92
N PHE A 10 13.05 -10.04 -18.37
CA PHE A 10 12.27 -9.54 -17.25
C PHE A 10 13.13 -9.21 -16.02
N THR A 11 14.02 -10.12 -15.61
CA THR A 11 14.92 -9.90 -14.46
C THR A 11 15.85 -8.71 -14.66
N ARG A 12 16.40 -8.53 -15.87
CA ARG A 12 17.22 -7.34 -16.19
C ARG A 12 16.41 -6.05 -16.15
N TRP A 13 15.18 -6.08 -16.66
CA TRP A 13 14.28 -4.93 -16.60
C TRP A 13 13.96 -4.52 -15.17
N LEU A 14 13.58 -5.48 -14.31
CA LEU A 14 13.35 -5.22 -12.87
C LEU A 14 14.58 -4.64 -12.17
N THR A 15 15.78 -5.08 -12.55
CA THR A 15 17.03 -4.58 -11.95
C THR A 15 17.23 -3.10 -12.27
N ARG A 16 17.01 -2.68 -13.53
CA ARG A 16 17.09 -1.26 -13.92
C ARG A 16 16.01 -0.41 -13.26
N LEU A 17 14.78 -0.91 -13.19
CA LEU A 17 13.70 -0.19 -12.51
C LEU A 17 14.01 0.09 -11.04
N ARG A 18 14.66 -0.84 -10.33
CA ARG A 18 15.03 -0.63 -8.93
C ARG A 18 16.03 0.52 -8.77
N ASP A 19 16.91 0.71 -9.74
CA ASP A 19 17.91 1.77 -9.70
C ASP A 19 17.30 3.14 -10.06
N ASP A 20 16.23 3.15 -10.88
CA ASP A 20 15.57 4.36 -11.37
C ASP A 20 14.38 4.84 -10.50
N ILE A 21 13.97 4.05 -9.52
CA ILE A 21 12.71 4.27 -8.79
C ILE A 21 12.95 4.18 -7.27
N GLU A 22 12.63 5.26 -6.56
CA GLU A 22 12.47 5.27 -5.08
C GLU A 22 11.17 4.54 -4.67
N VAL A 23 11.02 3.27 -5.02
CA VAL A 23 9.95 2.44 -4.51
C VAL A 23 10.58 1.48 -3.51
N HIS A 24 10.08 1.52 -2.27
CA HIS A 24 10.33 0.51 -1.25
C HIS A 24 9.63 -0.80 -1.60
N PHE A 25 10.00 -1.40 -2.73
CA PHE A 25 9.47 -2.67 -3.19
C PHE A 25 10.63 -3.57 -3.54
N ASN A 26 10.71 -4.69 -2.85
CA ASN A 26 11.55 -5.81 -3.26
C ASN A 26 10.65 -6.83 -3.98
N PRO A 27 10.67 -6.90 -5.33
CA PRO A 27 9.82 -7.79 -6.12
C PRO A 27 9.89 -9.26 -5.75
N PHE A 28 10.94 -9.65 -5.04
CA PHE A 28 11.25 -11.04 -4.77
C PHE A 28 11.00 -11.45 -3.33
N HIS A 29 10.57 -10.54 -2.44
CA HIS A 29 10.63 -10.81 -1.00
C HIS A 29 9.37 -10.58 -0.17
N ARG A 30 8.28 -10.00 -0.70
CA ARG A 30 7.11 -9.71 0.16
C ARG A 30 5.74 -10.12 -0.37
N ASP A 31 5.49 -10.10 -1.68
CA ASP A 31 4.19 -10.50 -2.25
C ASP A 31 4.33 -11.07 -3.67
N PRO A 32 4.07 -12.38 -3.89
CA PRO A 32 4.09 -13.01 -5.22
C PRO A 32 3.16 -12.31 -6.23
N ALA A 33 2.03 -11.76 -5.78
CA ALA A 33 1.04 -11.14 -6.67
C ALA A 33 1.59 -9.88 -7.35
N VAL A 34 2.52 -9.16 -6.71
CA VAL A 34 3.16 -8.00 -7.36
C VAL A 34 4.17 -8.45 -8.40
N GLY A 35 4.92 -9.52 -8.14
CA GLY A 35 5.81 -10.13 -9.13
C GLY A 35 5.04 -10.61 -10.36
N GLU A 36 3.91 -11.28 -10.17
CA GLU A 36 3.01 -11.70 -11.24
C GLU A 36 2.43 -10.53 -12.02
N TRP A 37 1.99 -9.47 -11.32
CA TRP A 37 1.48 -8.25 -11.96
C TRP A 37 2.55 -7.57 -12.82
N LEU A 38 3.76 -7.38 -12.30
CA LEU A 38 4.88 -6.80 -13.06
C LEU A 38 5.26 -7.68 -14.24
N TYR A 39 5.22 -9.00 -14.07
CA TYR A 39 5.48 -9.94 -15.16
C TYR A 39 4.40 -9.85 -16.25
N SER A 40 3.12 -9.71 -15.88
CA SER A 40 2.05 -9.48 -16.86
C SER A 40 2.26 -8.18 -17.61
N LEU A 41 2.56 -7.08 -16.92
CA LEU A 41 2.85 -5.79 -17.56
C LEU A 41 4.02 -5.89 -18.55
N PHE A 42 5.10 -6.59 -18.15
CA PHE A 42 6.25 -6.84 -19.00
C PHE A 42 5.89 -7.69 -20.22
N ARG A 43 5.11 -8.75 -20.05
CA ARG A 43 4.67 -9.60 -21.16
C ARG A 43 3.83 -8.82 -22.17
N ASP A 44 2.98 -7.93 -21.68
CA ASP A 44 2.02 -7.22 -22.52
C ASP A 44 2.65 -5.98 -23.20
N ASN A 45 3.72 -5.40 -22.64
CA ASN A 45 4.32 -4.14 -23.11
C ASN A 45 5.83 -4.21 -23.44
N GLY A 46 6.49 -5.32 -23.10
CA GLY A 46 7.95 -5.42 -23.13
C GLY A 46 8.64 -4.61 -22.01
N GLU A 47 9.89 -4.26 -22.23
CA GLU A 47 10.66 -3.40 -21.33
C GLU A 47 10.10 -1.97 -21.34
N MET A 48 9.70 -1.47 -20.17
CA MET A 48 9.17 -0.10 -20.01
C MET A 48 10.14 0.82 -19.27
N THR A 49 10.17 2.09 -19.66
CA THR A 49 10.80 3.15 -18.86
C THR A 49 9.93 3.54 -17.67
N THR A 50 10.48 4.26 -16.67
CA THR A 50 9.72 4.77 -15.52
C THR A 50 8.49 5.58 -15.94
N ALA A 51 8.62 6.43 -16.96
CA ALA A 51 7.51 7.23 -17.48
C ALA A 51 6.36 6.37 -18.05
N HIS A 52 6.67 5.26 -18.72
CA HIS A 52 5.65 4.34 -19.22
C HIS A 52 5.09 3.44 -18.12
N LEU A 53 5.85 3.13 -17.07
CA LEU A 53 5.40 2.35 -15.93
C LEU A 53 4.49 3.17 -14.98
N ALA A 54 4.73 4.47 -14.87
CA ALA A 54 4.06 5.35 -13.90
C ALA A 54 2.53 5.26 -13.91
N PRO A 55 1.83 5.33 -15.06
CA PRO A 55 0.36 5.21 -15.09
C PRO A 55 -0.13 3.87 -14.52
N HIS A 56 0.59 2.78 -14.75
CA HIS A 56 0.22 1.46 -14.22
C HIS A 56 0.39 1.38 -12.70
N VAL A 57 1.49 1.94 -12.18
CA VAL A 57 1.72 2.02 -10.73
C VAL A 57 0.67 2.89 -10.06
N MET A 58 0.36 4.06 -10.62
CA MET A 58 -0.67 4.95 -10.09
C MET A 58 -2.05 4.30 -10.07
N ALA A 59 -2.46 3.67 -11.18
CA ALA A 59 -3.73 2.97 -11.26
C ALA A 59 -3.84 1.87 -10.20
N ARG A 60 -2.78 1.06 -10.03
CA ARG A 60 -2.73 0.01 -9.01
C ARG A 60 -2.80 0.57 -7.60
N ARG A 61 -2.01 1.60 -7.28
CA ARG A 61 -2.03 2.25 -5.96
C ARG A 61 -3.38 2.86 -5.64
N THR A 62 -4.01 3.53 -6.60
CA THR A 62 -5.34 4.14 -6.44
C THR A 62 -6.36 3.06 -6.09
N LEU A 63 -6.43 1.98 -6.89
CA LEU A 63 -7.36 0.87 -6.66
C LEU A 63 -7.17 0.22 -5.27
N LEU A 64 -5.91 -0.01 -4.88
CA LEU A 64 -5.59 -0.59 -3.58
C LEU A 64 -5.92 0.39 -2.44
N ALA A 65 -5.63 1.67 -2.59
CA ALA A 65 -5.94 2.69 -1.59
C ALA A 65 -7.46 2.83 -1.39
N GLU A 66 -8.24 2.89 -2.46
CA GLU A 66 -9.70 2.90 -2.41
C GLU A 66 -10.27 1.67 -1.69
N SER A 67 -9.75 0.49 -2.03
CA SER A 67 -10.18 -0.78 -1.41
C SER A 67 -9.83 -0.81 0.08
N SER A 68 -8.62 -0.37 0.45
CA SER A 68 -8.14 -0.27 1.83
C SER A 68 -8.95 0.72 2.65
N VAL A 69 -9.19 1.93 2.13
CA VAL A 69 -10.03 2.96 2.78
C VAL A 69 -11.45 2.45 2.99
N ALA A 70 -12.04 1.78 1.99
CA ALA A 70 -13.36 1.18 2.13
C ALA A 70 -13.41 0.11 3.23
N ALA A 71 -12.36 -0.70 3.38
CA ALA A 71 -12.26 -1.69 4.46
C ALA A 71 -12.11 -1.03 5.84
N LEU A 72 -11.24 -0.03 5.96
CA LEU A 72 -11.02 0.72 7.20
C LEU A 72 -12.29 1.45 7.66
N ILE A 73 -13.05 2.06 6.74
CA ILE A 73 -14.34 2.71 7.06
C ILE A 73 -15.34 1.68 7.62
N ARG A 74 -15.36 0.45 7.11
CA ARG A 74 -16.21 -0.62 7.68
C ARG A 74 -15.78 -0.98 9.10
N ASP A 75 -14.48 -1.11 9.35
CA ASP A 75 -13.96 -1.41 10.69
C ASP A 75 -14.25 -0.27 11.69
N ILE A 76 -14.13 0.99 11.27
CA ILE A 76 -14.47 2.16 12.08
C ILE A 76 -15.96 2.15 12.46
N ARG A 77 -16.85 1.87 11.49
CA ARG A 77 -18.29 1.74 11.74
C ARG A 77 -18.59 0.58 12.70
N ALA A 78 -17.94 -0.56 12.51
CA ALA A 78 -18.12 -1.73 13.36
C ALA A 78 -17.66 -1.47 14.81
N ALA A 79 -16.66 -0.60 14.99
CA ALA A 79 -16.22 -0.11 16.30
C ALA A 79 -17.17 0.95 16.93
N GLY A 80 -18.26 1.33 16.25
CA GLY A 80 -19.27 2.25 16.76
C GLY A 80 -18.95 3.73 16.51
N HIS A 81 -17.92 4.04 15.71
CA HIS A 81 -17.59 5.40 15.34
C HIS A 81 -18.36 5.85 14.09
N ARG A 82 -18.54 7.16 13.94
CA ARG A 82 -19.05 7.75 12.70
C ARG A 82 -18.06 7.47 11.58
N ALA A 83 -18.56 7.11 10.40
CA ALA A 83 -17.71 6.96 9.23
C ALA A 83 -17.03 8.29 8.87
N PRO A 84 -15.69 8.30 8.75
CA PRO A 84 -14.97 9.46 8.28
C PRO A 84 -15.23 9.69 6.80
N ASP A 85 -15.11 10.95 6.37
CA ASP A 85 -15.10 11.33 4.97
C ASP A 85 -13.64 11.42 4.55
N ILE A 86 -13.11 10.30 4.02
CA ILE A 86 -11.69 10.13 3.73
C ILE A 86 -11.40 10.58 2.29
N VAL A 87 -10.43 11.47 2.14
CA VAL A 87 -9.93 11.96 0.86
C VAL A 87 -8.70 11.16 0.42
N ILE A 88 -8.73 10.73 -0.84
CA ILE A 88 -7.58 10.16 -1.54
C ILE A 88 -7.13 11.17 -2.59
N ASP A 89 -5.95 11.76 -2.37
CA ASP A 89 -5.35 12.70 -3.31
C ASP A 89 -4.46 11.95 -4.32
N VAL A 90 -4.64 12.30 -5.59
CA VAL A 90 -3.88 11.76 -6.72
C VAL A 90 -3.12 12.91 -7.37
N MET A 91 -1.80 12.74 -7.48
CA MET A 91 -0.91 13.68 -8.17
C MET A 91 -0.24 12.94 -9.33
N GLU A 92 -0.45 13.48 -10.53
CA GLU A 92 0.11 12.96 -11.78
C GLU A 92 1.65 12.88 -11.76
N PRO A 93 2.26 12.00 -12.58
CA PRO A 93 3.71 11.86 -12.64
C PRO A 93 4.38 13.16 -13.08
N GLY A 94 5.44 13.54 -12.38
CA GLY A 94 6.19 14.77 -12.64
C GLY A 94 7.38 14.90 -11.70
N LEU A 95 8.10 16.02 -11.73
CA LEU A 95 9.12 16.26 -10.69
C LEU A 95 8.44 16.83 -9.44
N PRO A 96 8.78 16.37 -8.22
CA PRO A 96 9.80 15.35 -7.90
C PRO A 96 9.30 13.89 -7.92
N TYR A 97 8.01 13.63 -8.15
CA TYR A 97 7.39 12.30 -8.09
C TYR A 97 7.25 11.63 -9.47
N SER A 98 8.32 10.99 -9.96
CA SER A 98 8.37 10.41 -11.31
C SER A 98 7.36 9.28 -11.57
N LEU A 99 6.84 8.64 -10.51
CA LEU A 99 5.75 7.66 -10.57
C LEU A 99 4.37 8.24 -10.20
N GLY A 100 4.27 9.56 -10.10
CA GLY A 100 3.14 10.22 -9.44
C GLY A 100 3.11 9.90 -7.95
N LYS A 101 2.05 10.39 -7.30
CA LYS A 101 1.88 10.28 -5.86
C LYS A 101 0.42 10.05 -5.53
N ILE A 102 0.18 9.12 -4.61
CA ILE A 102 -1.13 8.89 -3.99
C ILE A 102 -0.98 9.19 -2.50
N SER A 103 -1.95 9.87 -1.91
CA SER A 103 -2.01 10.04 -0.45
C SER A 103 -3.41 9.85 0.10
N VAL A 104 -3.51 9.28 1.29
CA VAL A 104 -4.73 9.15 2.08
C VAL A 104 -4.59 10.08 3.28
N GLU A 105 -5.37 11.15 3.33
CA GLU A 105 -5.35 12.14 4.43
C GLU A 105 -3.93 12.65 4.76
N GLY A 106 -3.16 12.96 3.71
CA GLY A 106 -1.78 13.43 3.83
C GLY A 106 -0.72 12.34 3.99
N THR A 107 -1.07 11.10 4.35
CA THR A 107 -0.13 9.97 4.38
C THR A 107 0.12 9.46 2.97
N HIS A 108 1.39 9.39 2.57
CA HIS A 108 1.79 8.94 1.23
C HIS A 108 1.70 7.42 1.10
N ILE A 109 1.21 6.96 -0.05
CA ILE A 109 1.16 5.54 -0.41
C ILE A 109 2.34 5.21 -1.32
N PHE A 110 3.35 4.52 -0.78
CA PHE A 110 4.54 4.09 -1.50
C PHE A 110 4.47 2.63 -1.93
N SER A 111 3.72 1.80 -1.22
CA SER A 111 3.58 0.39 -1.55
C SER A 111 2.81 0.18 -2.86
N VAL A 112 2.97 -1.01 -3.42
CA VAL A 112 2.22 -1.51 -4.58
C VAL A 112 1.62 -2.90 -4.32
N ASP A 113 1.95 -3.51 -3.18
CA ASP A 113 1.31 -4.70 -2.62
C ASP A 113 0.11 -4.29 -1.76
N ALA A 114 -0.90 -5.16 -1.67
CA ALA A 114 -2.15 -4.83 -0.99
C ALA A 114 -1.95 -4.57 0.51
N GLN A 115 -1.07 -5.32 1.17
CA GLN A 115 -0.85 -5.26 2.61
C GLN A 115 -0.05 -4.01 3.00
N GLY A 116 0.96 -3.65 2.23
CA GLY A 116 1.68 -2.39 2.39
C GLY A 116 0.78 -1.18 2.18
N VAL A 117 -0.01 -1.16 1.09
CA VAL A 117 -0.97 -0.06 0.84
C VAL A 117 -2.02 0.02 1.96
N LEU A 118 -2.49 -1.12 2.49
CA LEU A 118 -3.42 -1.14 3.61
C LEU A 118 -2.82 -0.55 4.88
N ALA A 119 -1.57 -0.88 5.22
CA ALA A 119 -0.89 -0.32 6.38
C ALA A 119 -0.66 1.20 6.24
N GLU A 120 -0.24 1.66 5.06
CA GLU A 120 -0.05 3.10 4.78
C GLU A 120 -1.39 3.86 4.80
N ALA A 121 -2.44 3.31 4.21
CA ALA A 121 -3.78 3.90 4.26
C ALA A 121 -4.33 3.93 5.69
N ALA A 122 -4.07 2.89 6.49
CA ALA A 122 -4.48 2.81 7.88
C ALA A 122 -3.86 3.92 8.74
N ASP A 123 -2.62 4.33 8.44
CA ASP A 123 -1.93 5.43 9.12
C ASP A 123 -2.60 6.79 8.83
N GLY A 124 -2.92 7.05 7.55
CA GLY A 124 -3.64 8.25 7.14
C GLY A 124 -5.05 8.33 7.75
N VAL A 125 -5.81 7.23 7.65
CA VAL A 125 -7.16 7.15 8.24
C VAL A 125 -7.12 7.31 9.76
N GLN A 126 -6.17 6.67 10.44
CA GLN A 126 -6.00 6.83 11.89
C GLN A 126 -5.72 8.29 12.26
N THR A 127 -4.83 8.96 11.52
CA THR A 127 -4.49 10.37 11.73
C THR A 127 -5.73 11.26 11.59
N TYR A 128 -6.54 11.02 10.56
CA TYR A 128 -7.81 11.73 10.36
C TYR A 128 -8.82 11.46 11.47
N VAL A 129 -9.00 10.20 11.89
CA VAL A 129 -9.96 9.89 12.97
C VAL A 129 -9.53 10.54 14.30
N ALA A 130 -8.21 10.65 14.53
CA ALA A 130 -7.67 11.33 15.70
C ALA A 130 -7.97 12.85 15.70
N TYR A 131 -8.05 13.49 14.54
CA TYR A 131 -8.27 14.94 14.41
C TYR A 131 -9.44 15.28 13.46
N PRO A 132 -10.52 15.95 13.91
CA PRO A 132 -10.61 16.79 15.11
C PRO A 132 -11.28 16.13 16.33
N GLY A 133 -11.71 14.87 16.22
CA GLY A 133 -12.55 14.20 17.21
C GLY A 133 -11.83 13.71 18.48
N TRP A 134 -10.51 13.86 18.58
CA TRP A 134 -9.67 13.30 19.64
C TRP A 134 -9.94 11.80 19.89
N THR A 135 -10.37 11.08 18.84
CA THR A 135 -10.77 9.68 18.93
C THR A 135 -9.55 8.81 18.69
N VAL A 136 -9.16 8.05 19.71
CA VAL A 136 -8.10 7.06 19.57
C VAL A 136 -8.70 5.79 18.96
N TRP A 137 -8.34 5.51 17.71
CA TRP A 137 -8.75 4.30 17.01
C TRP A 137 -7.61 3.79 16.10
N PRO A 138 -7.40 2.47 16.02
CA PRO A 138 -7.91 1.46 16.94
C PRO A 138 -7.22 1.53 18.31
N THR A 139 -7.73 0.77 19.28
CA THR A 139 -7.06 0.58 20.58
C THR A 139 -6.74 -0.89 20.82
N CYS A 140 -5.61 -1.15 21.46
CA CYS A 140 -5.25 -2.48 21.94
C CYS A 140 -6.24 -2.95 23.00
N PRO A 141 -6.93 -4.10 22.84
CA PRO A 141 -7.89 -4.58 23.83
C PRO A 141 -7.23 -4.97 25.16
N ALA A 142 -5.95 -5.38 25.14
CA ALA A 142 -5.22 -5.76 26.34
C ALA A 142 -4.73 -4.53 27.14
N HIS A 143 -4.12 -3.56 26.46
CA HIS A 143 -3.43 -2.44 27.11
C HIS A 143 -4.20 -1.12 27.07
N ARG A 144 -5.29 -1.05 26.30
CA ARG A 144 -6.10 0.18 26.09
C ARG A 144 -5.29 1.38 25.58
N LEU A 145 -4.23 1.09 24.83
CA LEU A 145 -3.38 2.07 24.15
C LEU A 145 -3.78 2.18 22.69
N GLY A 146 -3.57 3.35 22.08
CA GLY A 146 -3.57 3.48 20.62
C GLY A 146 -2.56 2.50 20.00
N VAL A 147 -2.91 1.98 18.84
CA VAL A 147 -2.05 1.10 18.04
C VAL A 147 -1.58 1.85 16.80
N HIS A 148 -0.47 1.44 16.20
CA HIS A 148 0.02 1.96 14.93
C HIS A 148 -0.02 0.85 13.88
N PRO A 149 -0.26 1.18 12.61
CA PRO A 149 -0.21 0.20 11.55
C PRO A 149 1.25 -0.12 11.18
N SER A 150 1.50 -1.34 10.76
CA SER A 150 2.79 -1.78 10.22
C SER A 150 2.56 -2.84 9.15
N SER A 151 3.44 -2.91 8.15
CA SER A 151 3.48 -4.00 7.18
C SER A 151 4.69 -4.90 7.47
N THR A 152 4.55 -5.77 8.48
CA THR A 152 5.61 -6.69 8.89
C THR A 152 5.40 -8.04 8.19
N ALA A 153 6.47 -8.61 7.61
CA ALA A 153 6.45 -9.93 6.97
C ALA A 153 5.36 -10.12 5.88
N GLY A 154 4.97 -9.03 5.21
CA GLY A 154 3.95 -9.07 4.15
C GLY A 154 2.51 -9.07 4.65
N LEU A 155 2.27 -8.79 5.93
CA LEU A 155 0.93 -8.61 6.50
C LEU A 155 0.80 -7.21 7.09
N ALA A 156 -0.35 -6.59 6.85
CA ALA A 156 -0.76 -5.36 7.50
C ALA A 156 -1.26 -5.71 8.91
N GLU A 157 -0.62 -5.18 9.93
CA GLU A 157 -0.91 -5.47 11.33
C GLU A 157 -0.99 -4.19 12.15
N TRP A 158 -1.77 -4.23 13.22
CA TRP A 158 -1.78 -3.18 14.23
C TRP A 158 -0.83 -3.56 15.37
N PHE A 159 0.03 -2.67 15.83
CA PHE A 159 0.90 -2.92 16.99
C PHE A 159 0.76 -1.83 18.05
N CYS A 160 0.78 -2.19 19.33
CA CYS A 160 0.81 -1.21 20.41
C CYS A 160 2.24 -1.00 20.95
N SER A 161 2.48 0.15 21.57
CA SER A 161 3.79 0.48 22.18
C SER A 161 4.22 -0.47 23.31
N ALA A 162 3.30 -1.21 23.93
CA ALA A 162 3.61 -2.28 24.88
C ALA A 162 4.04 -3.62 24.23
N GLY A 163 4.25 -3.66 22.91
CA GLY A 163 4.79 -4.83 22.19
C GLY A 163 3.78 -5.88 21.74
N HIS A 164 2.46 -5.60 21.83
CA HIS A 164 1.42 -6.51 21.36
C HIS A 164 1.09 -6.24 19.89
N VAL A 165 1.29 -7.26 19.05
CA VAL A 165 0.78 -7.29 17.67
C VAL A 165 -0.66 -7.81 17.69
N LEU A 166 -1.59 -6.97 17.26
CA LEU A 166 -2.98 -7.35 17.05
C LEU A 166 -3.11 -8.05 15.69
N ARG A 167 -4.21 -8.80 15.52
CA ARG A 167 -4.60 -9.48 14.27
C ARG A 167 -4.57 -8.54 13.05
N PRO A 168 -4.58 -9.09 11.80
CA PRO A 168 -4.46 -8.31 10.57
C PRO A 168 -5.43 -7.14 10.52
N ILE A 169 -4.96 -6.02 9.97
CA ILE A 169 -5.80 -4.87 9.64
C ILE A 169 -6.88 -5.37 8.66
N CYS A 170 -8.16 -5.23 9.02
CA CYS A 170 -9.32 -5.72 8.25
C CYS A 170 -9.23 -7.21 7.86
N ARG A 171 -9.97 -8.09 8.57
CA ARG A 171 -9.91 -9.55 8.34
C ARG A 171 -10.38 -10.04 6.96
N ASP A 172 -11.04 -9.19 6.17
CA ASP A 172 -11.82 -9.60 4.99
C ASP A 172 -11.18 -9.26 3.63
N LEU A 173 -9.88 -8.93 3.60
CA LEU A 173 -9.15 -8.62 2.35
C LEU A 173 -8.37 -9.81 1.77
N SER A 174 -8.62 -11.03 2.26
CA SER A 174 -8.02 -12.28 1.75
C SER A 174 -8.82 -12.89 0.60
#